data_AF-A0A6L9SAF4-F1
#
_entry.id   AF-A0A6L9SAF4-F1
#
_cell.length_a   1.000
_cell.length_b   1.000
_cell.length_c   1.000
_cell.angle_alpha   90.00
_cell.angle_beta   90.00
_cell.angle_gamma   90.00
#
_symmetry.space_group_name_H-M   'P 1'
#
loop_
_entity.id
_entity.type
_entity.pdbx_description
1 polymer ?
#
loop_
_entity_poly.entity_id
_entity_poly.type
_entity_poly.pdbx_seq_one_letter_code
_entity_poly.pdbx_strand_id
1 'polypeptide(L)'
;MATLTIRNVDEDLKARLRVRAAENGRSMEAEVRAILQAALEPPGPAIDIGSVLRRRFADMDDASFPLPERNELAQPAEFGQ
;
A
#
# COMPACT_ATOMS: atom_id res chain seq x y z
N MET A 1 19.70 20.99 -6.36
CA MET A 1 20.12 20.10 -5.26
C MET A 1 19.84 20.83 -3.96
N ALA A 2 18.95 20.29 -3.14
CA ALA A 2 18.74 20.79 -1.79
C ALA A 2 19.58 19.95 -0.83
N THR A 3 20.36 20.59 0.02
CA THR A 3 21.17 19.90 1.03
C THR A 3 20.39 19.87 2.34
N LEU A 4 20.09 18.67 2.84
CA LEU A 4 19.48 18.44 4.15
C LEU A 4 20.52 17.89 5.10
N THR A 5 20.78 18.58 6.20
CA THR A 5 21.71 18.14 7.24
C THR A 5 20.92 17.72 8.47
N ILE A 6 21.00 16.43 8.83
CA ILE A 6 20.40 15.89 10.06
C ILE A 6 21.50 15.83 11.12
N ARG A 7 21.33 16.56 12.23
CA ARG A 7 22.28 16.58 13.35
C ARG A 7 21.86 15.56 14.41
N ASN A 8 22.81 15.13 15.23
CA ASN A 8 22.58 14.23 16.37
C ASN A 8 21.91 12.91 15.97
N VAL A 9 22.37 12.28 14.88
CA VAL A 9 21.93 10.94 14.50
C VAL A 9 22.68 9.92 15.34
N ASP A 10 21.95 9.05 16.04
CA ASP A 10 22.54 7.98 16.83
C ASP A 10 23.37 7.02 15.97
N GLU A 11 24.50 6.54 16.49
CA GLU A 11 25.39 5.65 15.74
C GLU A 11 24.72 4.30 15.41
N ASP A 12 23.81 3.81 16.27
CA ASP A 12 22.97 2.63 15.97
C ASP A 12 22.08 2.90 14.75
N LEU A 13 21.42 4.05 14.71
CA LEU A 13 20.53 4.43 13.60
C LEU A 13 21.31 4.54 12.28
N LYS A 14 22.51 5.11 12.33
CA LYS A 14 23.41 5.19 11.17
C LYS A 14 23.88 3.81 10.69
N ALA A 15 24.18 2.89 11.62
CA ALA A 15 24.55 1.51 11.28
C ALA A 15 23.38 0.77 10.60
N ARG A 16 22.18 0.86 11.16
CA ARG A 16 20.96 0.27 10.58
C ARG A 16 20.65 0.83 9.20
N LEU A 17 20.80 2.14 9.02
CA LEU A 17 20.62 2.79 7.72
C LEU A 17 21.64 2.27 6.68
N ARG A 18 22.89 2.04 7.09
CA ARG A 18 23.93 1.48 6.21
C ARG A 18 23.59 0.06 5.76
N VAL A 19 23.15 -0.79 6.69
CA VAL A 19 22.75 -2.17 6.39
C VAL A 19 21.58 -2.17 5.41
N ARG A 20 20.52 -1.40 5.70
CA ARG A 20 19.34 -1.30 4.84
C ARG A 20 19.67 -0.78 3.44
N ALA A 21 20.55 0.21 3.33
CA ALA A 21 21.01 0.73 2.05
C ALA A 21 21.73 -0.36 1.22
N ALA A 22 22.58 -1.16 1.88
CA ALA A 22 23.27 -2.27 1.22
C ALA A 22 22.29 -3.37 0.77
N GLU A 23 21.30 -3.73 1.60
CA GLU A 23 20.24 -4.70 1.25
C GLU A 23 19.43 -4.25 0.03
N ASN A 24 19.13 -2.94 -0.08
CA ASN A 24 18.42 -2.37 -1.22
C ASN A 24 19.32 -2.06 -2.43
N GLY A 25 20.64 -2.31 -2.34
CA GLY A 25 21.60 -2.01 -3.42
C GLY A 25 21.75 -0.51 -3.73
N ARG A 26 21.56 0.36 -2.72
CA ARG A 26 21.56 1.83 -2.85
C ARG A 26 22.66 2.45 -2.00
N SER A 27 23.05 3.69 -2.35
CA SER A 27 23.88 4.50 -1.45
C SER A 27 23.08 4.92 -0.22
N MET A 28 23.77 5.24 0.88
CA MET A 28 23.13 5.71 2.10
C MET A 28 22.25 6.95 1.87
N GLU A 29 22.73 7.91 1.07
CA GLU A 29 21.95 9.10 0.70
C GLU A 29 20.70 8.74 -0.12
N ALA A 30 20.83 7.82 -1.07
CA ALA A 30 19.71 7.36 -1.88
C ALA A 30 18.66 6.63 -1.02
N GLU A 31 19.10 5.85 -0.02
CA GLU A 31 18.18 5.20 0.93
C GLU A 31 17.46 6.23 1.81
N VAL A 32 18.16 7.24 2.34
CA VAL A 32 17.53 8.33 3.10
C VAL A 32 16.47 9.03 2.27
N ARG A 33 16.78 9.34 1.00
CA ARG A 33 15.81 9.96 0.08
C ARG A 33 14.60 9.07 -0.13
N ALA A 34 14.79 7.77 -0.35
CA ALA A 34 13.70 6.82 -0.54
C ALA A 34 12.82 6.71 0.71
N ILE A 35 13.41 6.68 1.90
CA ILE A 35 12.68 6.65 3.18
C ILE A 35 11.86 7.94 3.34
N LEU A 36 12.45 9.10 3.12
CA LEU A 36 11.74 10.38 3.23
C LEU A 36 10.61 10.49 2.22
N GLN A 37 10.82 10.01 0.98
CA GLN A 37 9.78 9.99 -0.05
C GLN A 37 8.61 9.10 0.38
N ALA A 38 8.88 7.87 0.82
CA ALA A 38 7.84 6.95 1.27
C ALA A 38 7.11 7.44 2.53
N ALA A 39 7.82 8.10 3.45
CA ALA A 39 7.25 8.63 4.69
C ALA A 39 6.40 9.88 4.48
N LEU A 40 6.71 10.67 3.45
CA LEU A 40 6.01 11.91 3.10
C LEU A 40 5.04 11.73 1.93
N GLU A 41 4.96 10.54 1.35
CA GLU A 41 3.95 10.21 0.35
C GLU A 41 2.59 10.41 1.00
N PRO A 42 1.75 11.35 0.51
CA PRO A 42 0.43 11.52 1.05
C PRO A 42 -0.28 10.16 0.96
N PRO A 43 -1.13 9.81 1.95
CA PRO A 43 -1.98 8.64 1.79
C PRO A 43 -2.66 8.79 0.42
N GLY A 44 -2.40 7.83 -0.46
CA GLY A 44 -2.98 7.84 -1.79
C GLY A 44 -4.49 8.02 -1.68
N PRO A 45 -5.16 8.52 -2.75
CA PRO A 45 -6.61 8.60 -2.74
C PRO A 45 -7.15 7.29 -2.21
N ALA A 46 -7.98 7.36 -1.15
CA ALA A 46 -8.52 6.18 -0.48
C ALA A 46 -8.92 5.20 -1.58
N ILE A 47 -8.30 4.03 -1.58
CA ILE A 47 -8.44 3.08 -2.68
C ILE A 47 -9.93 2.83 -2.85
N ASP A 48 -10.50 3.34 -3.94
CA ASP A 48 -11.90 3.09 -4.24
C ASP A 48 -12.02 1.61 -4.56
N ILE A 49 -12.56 0.87 -3.59
CA ILE A 49 -12.77 -0.56 -3.69
C ILE A 49 -13.59 -0.87 -4.95
N GLY A 50 -14.54 0.01 -5.31
CA GLY A 50 -15.31 -0.09 -6.54
C GLY A 50 -14.42 -0.11 -7.78
N SER A 51 -13.55 0.89 -7.93
CA SER A 51 -12.57 0.97 -9.03
C SER A 51 -11.60 -0.21 -9.08
N VAL A 52 -11.14 -0.71 -7.91
CA VAL A 52 -10.26 -1.89 -7.86
C VAL A 52 -10.96 -3.14 -8.34
N LEU A 53 -12.17 -3.41 -7.86
CA LEU A 53 -12.97 -4.55 -8.29
C LEU A 53 -13.25 -4.45 -9.78
N ARG A 54 -13.71 -3.28 -10.27
CA ARG A 54 -14.02 -3.10 -11.69
C ARG A 54 -12.82 -3.36 -12.59
N ARG A 55 -11.62 -2.92 -12.20
CA ARG A 55 -10.38 -3.20 -12.94
C ARG A 55 -10.02 -4.68 -12.89
N ARG A 56 -10.16 -5.33 -11.72
CA ARG A 56 -9.80 -6.74 -11.53
C ARG A 56 -10.65 -7.67 -12.39
N PHE A 57 -11.92 -7.34 -12.56
CA PHE A 57 -12.92 -8.12 -13.30
C PHE A 57 -13.22 -7.53 -14.69
N ALA A 58 -12.45 -6.56 -15.17
CA ALA A 58 -12.72 -5.86 -16.44
C ALA A 58 -12.76 -6.81 -17.64
N ASP A 59 -11.93 -7.85 -17.61
CA ASP A 59 -11.83 -8.87 -18.66
C ASP A 59 -12.70 -10.11 -18.36
N MET A 60 -13.42 -10.11 -17.24
CA MET A 60 -14.36 -11.17 -16.86
C MET A 60 -15.78 -10.78 -17.30
N ASP A 61 -15.99 -10.67 -18.61
CA ASP A 61 -17.33 -10.62 -19.20
C ASP A 61 -17.82 -12.04 -19.49
N ASP A 62 -17.83 -12.88 -18.45
CA ASP A 62 -18.27 -14.26 -18.58
C ASP A 62 -19.78 -14.34 -18.35
N ALA A 63 -20.53 -14.24 -19.45
CA ALA A 63 -21.96 -14.53 -19.49
C ALA A 63 -22.30 -15.99 -19.09
N SER A 64 -21.31 -16.86 -18.88
CA SER A 64 -21.49 -18.24 -18.44
C SER A 64 -21.55 -18.43 -16.93
N PHE A 65 -21.56 -17.37 -16.12
CA PHE A 65 -21.90 -17.46 -14.70
C PHE A 65 -23.43 -17.37 -14.53
N PRO A 66 -24.19 -18.49 -14.55
CA PRO A 66 -25.63 -18.42 -14.35
C PRO A 66 -25.88 -17.90 -12.93
N LEU A 67 -26.69 -16.84 -12.84
CA LEU A 67 -27.21 -16.40 -11.55
C LEU A 67 -28.05 -17.56 -10.97
N PRO A 68 -27.71 -18.08 -9.77
CA PRO A 68 -28.49 -19.14 -9.17
C PRO A 68 -29.90 -18.66 -8.86
N GLU A 69 -30.88 -19.55 -8.95
CA GLU A 69 -32.24 -19.22 -8.53
C GLU A 69 -32.28 -18.90 -7.04
N ARG A 70 -32.98 -17.82 -6.69
CA ARG A 70 -33.19 -17.44 -5.30
C ARG A 70 -34.21 -18.40 -4.67
N ASN A 71 -33.73 -19.35 -3.89
CA ASN A 71 -34.54 -20.35 -3.20
C ASN A 71 -34.79 -20.04 -1.72
N GLU A 72 -34.13 -19.03 -1.17
CA GLU A 72 -34.21 -18.64 0.24
C GLU A 72 -34.84 -17.25 0.43
N LEU A 73 -35.55 -17.09 1.56
CA LEU A 73 -36.03 -15.78 1.99
C LEU A 73 -34.85 -14.89 2.38
N ALA A 74 -35.02 -13.58 2.22
CA ALA A 74 -34.01 -12.62 2.66
C ALA A 74 -33.77 -12.77 4.17
N GLN A 75 -32.53 -13.03 4.57
CA GLN A 75 -32.17 -13.03 5.98
C GLN A 75 -31.97 -11.58 6.47
N PRO A 76 -32.57 -11.19 7.61
CA PRO A 76 -32.29 -9.90 8.21
C PRO A 76 -30.82 -9.85 8.66
N ALA A 77 -30.19 -8.69 8.49
CA ALA A 77 -28.86 -8.49 9.05
C ALA A 77 -28.94 -8.42 10.58
N GLU A 78 -28.26 -9.33 11.26
CA GLU A 78 -28.10 -9.27 12.71
C GLU A 78 -26.96 -8.31 13.05
N PHE A 79 -27.32 -7.10 13.45
CA PHE A 79 -26.37 -6.16 14.04
C PHE A 79 -26.29 -6.48 15.54
N GLY A 80 -25.19 -7.08 15.98
CA GLY A 80 -24.92 -7.28 17.40
C GLY A 80 -24.97 -5.95 18.17
N GLN A 81 -25.45 -6.01 19.42
CA GLN A 81 -25.51 -4.84 20.31
C GLN A 81 -24.13 -4.41 20.80
#